data_AF-A0AAU1KF28-F1
#
_entry.id   AF-A0AAU1KF28-F1
#
_cell.length_a   1.000
_cell.length_b   1.000
_cell.length_c   1.000
_cell.angle_alpha   90.00
_cell.angle_beta   90.00
_cell.angle_gamma   90.00
#
_symmetry.space_group_name_H-M   'P 1'
#
loop_
_entity.id
_entity.type
_entity.pdbx_description
1 polymer ?
#
loop_
_entity_poly.entity_id
_entity_poly.type
_entity_poly.pdbx_seq_one_letter_code
_entity_poly.pdbx_strand_id
1 'polypeptide(L)'
;MANSFCRVPVPFRSSPAGQRIAVLADSDTRWKWGALTARRLAPGDHRITGYLLRGRATPTARQLGEAGVGADAPPAEVTCAEFLAEIAGGRERYDVVVLALVGGAVQAVLHGARALWPEPAARPVFVTGYVGVVYEKLADGLLLRHGADLVLANSRHDADRFRAVYEGAGAGPDAVTETALPFLDGTPYAPAGNRTHRVVFAVQPSVPEGRADRAYLLGRAAGHARLHPDREVLVKLRSRPGEHTTHLEEHPYQRLAERLPGGLPPNCRLVYGHMGEVLDTADLLVTVSSTAALESLHRGVPTAVLTDLGIREALGNQHFLGSGCLTSWDELDAGLLPQGDPAWTAAHGVPAPRRPAAPEPGVPAPAGPAPDPAGRAARVPDPAAAGPVGRADTAMEPAAGAPAGQADTAPGPSAGTPAGRADTAPGPGPADPYATARQRLGGLLAADRLPPVDPYYTLRTAPGYLPGILARQHLAPDGTPLPGAVRQDGSAARRWLRGHLREAARGAYRHGVQRVAPVIRRLGEL
;
A
#
# COMPACT_ATOMS: atom_id res chain seq x y z
N MET A 1 44.50 29.53 -23.66
CA MET A 1 43.46 30.53 -23.36
C MET A 1 42.41 29.88 -22.49
N ALA A 2 42.44 30.21 -21.20
CA ALA A 2 41.49 29.73 -20.20
C ALA A 2 40.17 30.51 -20.35
N ASN A 3 39.03 29.82 -20.22
CA ASN A 3 37.76 30.50 -19.99
C ASN A 3 36.97 29.81 -18.86
N SER A 4 36.84 30.59 -17.79
CA SER A 4 36.16 30.37 -16.52
C SER A 4 34.69 30.00 -16.64
N PHE A 5 34.28 28.92 -15.97
CA PHE A 5 32.98 28.80 -15.31
C PHE A 5 33.12 27.90 -14.05
N CYS A 6 34.05 28.26 -13.16
CA CYS A 6 33.98 27.81 -11.77
C CYS A 6 32.95 28.68 -11.03
N ARG A 7 31.72 28.19 -10.87
CA ARG A 7 30.83 28.70 -9.83
C ARG A 7 31.15 27.95 -8.54
N VAL A 8 31.70 28.70 -7.59
CA VAL A 8 31.96 28.24 -6.21
C VAL A 8 30.63 27.77 -5.59
N PRO A 9 30.56 26.57 -5.00
CA PRO A 9 29.38 26.12 -4.26
C PRO A 9 29.16 27.03 -3.04
N VAL A 10 28.01 27.70 -2.98
CA VAL A 10 27.59 28.49 -1.82
C VAL A 10 27.31 27.52 -0.65
N PRO A 11 27.79 27.79 0.58
CA PRO A 11 27.63 26.89 1.72
C PRO A 11 26.15 26.65 2.06
N PHE A 12 25.84 25.39 2.39
CA PHE A 12 24.52 24.91 2.75
C PHE A 12 24.19 25.24 4.21
N ARG A 13 23.05 25.90 4.42
CA ARG A 13 22.28 25.83 5.68
C ARG A 13 20.81 25.74 5.31
N SER A 14 20.24 24.54 5.35
CA SER A 14 18.78 24.40 5.34
C SER A 14 18.27 24.73 6.74
N SER A 15 17.50 25.82 6.86
CA SER A 15 16.61 25.96 7.99
C SER A 15 15.53 24.86 7.90
N PRO A 16 15.01 24.33 9.02
CA PRO A 16 14.00 23.27 9.04
C PRO A 16 12.61 23.67 8.48
N ALA A 17 12.48 24.81 7.79
CA ALA A 17 11.25 25.24 7.13
C ALA A 17 11.37 25.06 5.60
N GLY A 18 10.43 24.32 5.00
CA GLY A 18 10.25 24.18 3.55
C GLY A 18 11.11 23.09 2.90
N GLN A 19 11.01 21.83 3.36
CA GLN A 19 11.71 20.70 2.70
C GLN A 19 11.24 20.55 1.25
N ARG A 20 12.18 20.54 0.29
CA ARG A 20 11.86 20.39 -1.15
C ARG A 20 12.05 18.94 -1.57
N ILE A 21 10.95 18.29 -1.93
CA ILE A 21 10.91 16.87 -2.24
C ILE A 21 10.52 16.68 -3.71
N ALA A 22 11.35 15.99 -4.48
CA ALA A 22 10.97 15.50 -5.79
C ALA A 22 10.43 14.07 -5.68
N VAL A 23 9.29 13.79 -6.33
CA VAL A 23 8.76 12.42 -6.46
C VAL A 23 8.80 12.02 -7.92
N LEU A 24 9.60 11.01 -8.26
CA LEU A 24 9.64 10.43 -9.60
C LEU A 24 8.88 9.11 -9.63
N ALA A 25 7.82 9.02 -10.43
CA ALA A 25 6.99 7.83 -10.56
C ALA A 25 6.80 7.40 -12.02
N ASP A 26 6.56 6.12 -12.29
CA ASP A 26 6.33 5.60 -13.65
C ASP A 26 4.91 4.99 -13.85
N SER A 27 4.07 5.04 -12.81
CA SER A 27 2.67 4.59 -12.82
C SER A 27 1.83 5.33 -11.78
N ASP A 28 0.51 5.18 -11.85
CA ASP A 28 -0.48 5.81 -10.95
C ASP A 28 -0.34 5.32 -9.50
N THR A 29 -0.17 4.01 -9.34
CA THR A 29 -0.05 3.34 -8.04
C THR A 29 1.26 3.75 -7.38
N ARG A 30 2.33 3.89 -8.18
CA ARG A 30 3.63 4.38 -7.71
C ARG A 30 3.63 5.87 -7.42
N TRP A 31 2.91 6.68 -8.20
CA TRP A 31 2.68 8.08 -7.88
C TRP A 31 2.00 8.24 -6.52
N LYS A 32 0.89 7.53 -6.30
CA LYS A 32 0.15 7.53 -5.03
C LYS A 32 1.07 7.14 -3.86
N TRP A 33 1.83 6.06 -4.01
CA TRP A 33 2.79 5.64 -2.97
C TRP A 33 3.86 6.70 -2.73
N GLY A 34 4.52 7.21 -3.78
CA GLY A 34 5.63 8.16 -3.63
C GLY A 34 5.21 9.49 -3.02
N ALA A 35 4.06 10.03 -3.43
CA ALA A 35 3.54 11.28 -2.90
C ALA A 35 3.08 11.15 -1.44
N LEU A 36 2.42 10.05 -1.05
CA LEU A 36 2.05 9.82 0.34
C LEU A 36 3.29 9.53 1.21
N THR A 37 4.26 8.79 0.71
CA THR A 37 5.55 8.59 1.38
C THR A 37 6.26 9.92 1.63
N ALA A 38 6.32 10.81 0.64
CA ALA A 38 6.92 12.14 0.81
C ALA A 38 6.26 12.93 1.95
N ARG A 39 4.92 12.95 2.02
CA ARG A 39 4.17 13.60 3.11
C ARG A 39 4.43 12.97 4.48
N ARG A 40 4.56 11.64 4.55
CA ARG A 40 4.86 10.91 5.79
C ARG A 40 6.28 11.17 6.30
N LEU A 41 7.25 11.37 5.38
CA LEU A 41 8.64 11.68 5.70
C LEU A 41 8.82 13.15 6.13
N ALA A 42 7.96 14.04 5.65
CA ALA A 42 8.02 15.47 5.93
C ALA A 42 6.67 16.01 6.41
N PRO A 43 6.22 15.70 7.64
CA PRO A 43 4.90 16.13 8.12
C PRO A 43 4.79 17.63 8.41
N GLY A 44 5.93 18.36 8.42
CA GLY A 44 5.98 19.82 8.61
C GLY A 44 5.79 20.59 7.30
N ASP A 45 6.39 21.78 7.20
CA ASP A 45 6.37 22.58 5.97
C ASP A 45 7.25 21.93 4.88
N HIS A 46 6.61 21.50 3.79
CA HIS A 46 7.24 20.80 2.69
C HIS A 46 6.60 21.19 1.36
N ARG A 47 7.38 21.04 0.28
CA ARG A 47 6.95 21.22 -1.09
C ARG A 47 7.22 19.95 -1.87
N ILE A 48 6.20 19.41 -2.54
CA ILE A 48 6.31 18.20 -3.38
C ILE A 48 6.24 18.59 -4.85
N THR A 49 7.35 18.42 -5.56
CA THR A 49 7.40 18.52 -7.02
C THR A 49 7.31 17.13 -7.64
N GLY A 50 6.30 16.93 -8.48
CA GLY A 50 6.02 15.65 -9.11
C GLY A 50 6.63 15.48 -10.50
N TYR A 51 7.15 14.28 -10.77
CA TYR A 51 7.67 13.88 -12.08
C TYR A 51 7.15 12.50 -12.48
N LEU A 52 6.74 12.37 -13.75
CA LEU A 52 6.36 11.10 -14.35
C LEU A 52 7.41 10.63 -15.35
N LEU A 53 8.06 9.51 -15.06
CA LEU A 53 9.01 8.90 -15.97
C LEU A 53 8.30 8.34 -17.21
N ARG A 54 8.69 8.83 -18.38
CA ARG A 54 8.12 8.40 -19.66
C ARG A 54 8.40 6.92 -19.89
N GLY A 55 7.33 6.15 -20.03
CA GLY A 55 7.33 4.74 -20.39
C GLY A 55 5.95 4.25 -20.79
N ARG A 56 5.81 2.92 -20.94
CA ARG A 56 4.51 2.29 -21.30
C ARG A 56 3.42 2.53 -20.26
N ALA A 57 3.81 2.70 -19.00
CA ALA A 57 2.92 2.84 -17.85
C ALA A 57 2.64 4.30 -17.43
N THR A 58 3.14 5.29 -18.19
CA THR A 58 3.02 6.73 -17.83
C THR A 58 1.55 7.11 -17.57
N PRO A 59 1.21 7.64 -16.38
CA PRO A 59 -0.16 8.02 -16.04
C PRO A 59 -0.66 9.20 -16.89
N THR A 60 -1.96 9.21 -17.20
CA THR A 60 -2.63 10.40 -17.76
C THR A 60 -3.05 11.38 -16.67
N ALA A 61 -3.27 12.65 -17.03
CA ALA A 61 -3.73 13.69 -16.09
C ALA A 61 -5.00 13.28 -15.31
N ARG A 62 -5.91 12.54 -15.97
CA ARG A 62 -7.13 12.00 -15.34
C ARG A 62 -6.82 10.96 -14.25
N GLN A 63 -5.91 10.02 -14.52
CA GLN A 63 -5.52 8.99 -13.53
C GLN A 63 -4.89 9.59 -12.28
N LEU A 64 -4.16 10.70 -12.44
CA LEU A 64 -3.58 11.44 -11.32
C LEU A 64 -4.65 12.18 -10.51
N GLY A 65 -5.67 12.76 -11.17
CA GLY A 65 -6.81 13.37 -10.50
C GLY A 65 -7.64 12.35 -9.70
N GLU A 66 -7.78 11.13 -10.23
CA GLU A 66 -8.47 10.03 -9.55
C GLU A 66 -7.61 9.35 -8.47
N ALA A 67 -6.29 9.48 -8.47
CA ALA A 67 -5.47 8.92 -7.40
C ALA A 67 -5.71 9.61 -6.04
N GLY A 68 -6.36 10.78 -6.03
CA GLY A 68 -6.75 11.51 -4.83
C GLY A 68 -5.58 12.12 -4.05
N VAL A 69 -4.35 12.03 -4.58
CA VAL A 69 -3.14 12.57 -3.96
C VAL A 69 -2.59 13.67 -4.86
N GLY A 70 -2.97 14.90 -4.57
CA GLY A 70 -2.44 16.08 -5.24
C GLY A 70 -0.99 16.34 -4.86
N ALA A 71 -0.12 16.56 -5.84
CA ALA A 71 1.07 17.38 -5.61
C ALA A 71 0.68 18.86 -5.63
N ASP A 72 1.56 19.73 -5.16
CA ASP A 72 1.33 21.18 -5.15
C ASP A 72 1.10 21.74 -6.57
N ALA A 73 1.59 21.00 -7.58
CA ALA A 73 1.35 21.21 -9.01
C ALA A 73 1.20 19.86 -9.74
N PRO A 74 0.55 19.79 -10.91
CA PRO A 74 0.47 18.58 -11.71
C PRO A 74 1.88 18.07 -12.09
N PRO A 75 2.15 16.76 -12.01
CA PRO A 75 3.50 16.24 -12.21
C PRO A 75 3.94 16.36 -13.67
N ALA A 76 5.21 16.68 -13.89
CA ALA A 76 5.79 16.86 -15.21
C ALA A 76 6.28 15.54 -15.82
N GLU A 77 5.93 15.26 -17.08
CA GLU A 77 6.48 14.09 -17.80
C GLU A 77 7.95 14.32 -18.21
N VAL A 78 8.86 13.43 -17.79
CA VAL A 78 10.32 13.51 -18.04
C VAL A 78 10.89 12.18 -18.53
N THR A 79 11.99 12.23 -19.29
CA THR A 79 12.89 11.07 -19.45
C THR A 79 13.83 10.95 -18.24
N CYS A 80 14.51 9.81 -18.09
CA CYS A 80 15.53 9.65 -17.05
C CYS A 80 16.62 10.74 -17.17
N ALA A 81 17.12 10.98 -18.39
CA ALA A 81 18.11 12.02 -18.65
C ALA A 81 17.60 13.45 -18.33
N GLU A 82 16.36 13.78 -18.72
CA GLU A 82 15.75 15.08 -18.38
C GLU A 82 15.62 15.26 -16.86
N PHE A 83 15.24 14.20 -16.14
CA PHE A 83 15.15 14.22 -14.68
C PHE A 83 16.53 14.38 -14.00
N LEU A 84 17.54 13.64 -14.46
CA LEU A 84 18.91 13.75 -13.97
C LEU A 84 19.47 15.17 -14.16
N ALA A 85 19.20 15.79 -15.30
CA ALA A 85 19.59 17.18 -15.54
C ALA A 85 18.88 18.16 -14.58
N GLU A 86 17.59 17.93 -14.32
CA GLU A 86 16.81 18.75 -13.39
C GLU A 86 17.32 18.66 -11.95
N ILE A 87 17.60 17.45 -11.43
CA ILE A 87 18.10 17.31 -10.04
C ILE A 87 19.56 17.76 -9.87
N ALA A 88 20.35 17.80 -10.94
CA ALA A 88 21.75 18.23 -10.90
C ALA A 88 21.90 19.76 -10.94
N GLY A 89 21.11 20.44 -11.75
CA GLY A 89 21.29 21.85 -12.06
C GLY A 89 20.03 22.58 -12.53
N GLY A 90 18.86 22.00 -12.25
CA GLY A 90 17.56 22.60 -12.53
C GLY A 90 17.32 23.90 -11.76
N ARG A 91 16.15 24.50 -12.02
CA ARG A 91 15.78 25.79 -11.40
C ARG A 91 15.50 25.65 -9.91
N GLU A 92 15.05 24.47 -9.51
CA GLU A 92 14.75 24.11 -8.14
C GLU A 92 15.76 23.08 -7.63
N ARG A 93 16.19 23.23 -6.38
CA ARG A 93 17.03 22.24 -5.70
C ARG A 93 16.16 21.34 -4.86
N TYR A 94 16.46 20.05 -4.83
CA TYR A 94 15.75 19.07 -4.01
C TYR A 94 16.63 18.60 -2.86
N ASP A 95 16.03 18.53 -1.68
CA ASP A 95 16.68 17.97 -0.49
C ASP A 95 16.48 16.44 -0.48
N VAL A 96 15.33 15.99 -0.98
CA VAL A 96 14.94 14.57 -1.03
C VAL A 96 14.40 14.23 -2.43
N VAL A 97 14.78 13.06 -2.93
CA VAL A 97 14.24 12.46 -4.16
C VAL A 97 13.64 11.11 -3.82
N VAL A 98 12.31 10.99 -3.93
CA VAL A 98 11.59 9.73 -3.78
C VAL A 98 11.48 9.04 -5.15
N LEU A 99 12.16 7.91 -5.30
CA LEU A 99 12.14 7.06 -6.48
C LEU A 99 11.04 6.00 -6.35
N ALA A 100 9.83 6.35 -6.79
CA ALA A 100 8.69 5.45 -6.85
C ALA A 100 8.63 4.75 -8.21
N LEU A 101 9.59 3.86 -8.49
CA LEU A 101 9.78 3.26 -9.82
C LEU A 101 9.85 1.73 -9.77
N VAL A 102 9.75 1.07 -10.93
CA VAL A 102 10.22 -0.31 -11.05
C VAL A 102 11.73 -0.40 -10.79
N GLY A 103 12.21 -1.56 -10.30
CA GLY A 103 13.60 -1.73 -9.87
C GLY A 103 14.62 -1.29 -10.91
N GLY A 104 14.49 -1.75 -12.16
CA GLY A 104 15.45 -1.35 -13.22
C GLY A 104 15.50 0.15 -13.50
N ALA A 105 14.39 0.88 -13.29
CA ALA A 105 14.40 2.33 -13.44
C ALA A 105 14.99 3.04 -12.21
N VAL A 106 14.80 2.50 -10.99
CA VAL A 106 15.53 2.93 -9.80
C VAL A 106 17.04 2.78 -10.03
N GLN A 107 17.48 1.58 -10.44
CA GLN A 107 18.89 1.27 -10.74
C GLN A 107 19.47 2.29 -11.74
N ALA A 108 18.76 2.58 -12.83
CA ALA A 108 19.22 3.54 -13.84
C ALA A 108 19.37 4.97 -13.28
N VAL A 109 18.42 5.44 -12.48
CA VAL A 109 18.53 6.77 -11.85
C VAL A 109 19.69 6.81 -10.86
N LEU A 110 19.92 5.76 -10.08
CA LEU A 110 21.04 5.69 -9.14
C LEU A 110 22.40 5.68 -9.86
N HIS A 111 22.53 4.99 -11.00
CA HIS A 111 23.75 5.10 -11.83
C HIS A 111 23.94 6.50 -12.42
N GLY A 112 22.86 7.14 -12.87
CA GLY A 112 22.90 8.53 -13.30
C GLY A 112 23.35 9.46 -12.18
N ALA A 113 22.84 9.27 -10.97
CA ALA A 113 23.25 10.02 -9.78
C ALA A 113 24.72 9.76 -9.40
N ARG A 114 25.21 8.51 -9.52
CA ARG A 114 26.64 8.18 -9.35
C ARG A 114 27.54 8.94 -10.33
N ALA A 115 27.10 9.07 -11.59
CA ALA A 115 27.84 9.81 -12.60
C ALA A 115 27.83 11.33 -12.36
N LEU A 116 26.72 11.88 -11.84
CA LEU A 116 26.60 13.29 -11.47
C LEU A 116 27.45 13.66 -10.25
N TRP A 117 27.52 12.77 -9.26
CA TRP A 117 28.24 12.97 -8.00
C TRP A 117 29.21 11.80 -7.73
N PRO A 118 30.36 11.76 -8.43
CA PRO A 118 31.34 10.68 -8.30
C PRO A 118 32.19 10.77 -7.03
N GLU A 119 32.13 11.89 -6.31
CA GLU A 119 32.80 12.10 -5.04
C GLU A 119 31.77 12.57 -4.01
N PRO A 120 32.07 12.51 -2.70
CA PRO A 120 31.16 13.02 -1.69
C PRO A 120 30.68 14.43 -2.04
N ALA A 121 29.38 14.72 -1.96
CA ALA A 121 28.85 15.99 -2.45
C ALA A 121 27.59 16.41 -1.70
N ALA A 122 27.26 17.70 -1.79
CA ALA A 122 25.93 18.18 -1.46
C ALA A 122 24.97 17.74 -2.58
N ARG A 123 24.35 16.58 -2.38
CA ARG A 123 23.37 15.97 -3.30
C ARG A 123 22.06 15.66 -2.56
N PRO A 124 20.94 15.46 -3.27
CA PRO A 124 19.70 15.03 -2.62
C PRO A 124 19.84 13.66 -1.95
N VAL A 125 19.03 13.41 -0.93
CA VAL A 125 18.83 12.07 -0.34
C VAL A 125 17.90 11.26 -1.23
N PHE A 126 18.34 10.10 -1.70
CA PHE A 126 17.54 9.18 -2.50
C PHE A 126 16.80 8.18 -1.62
N VAL A 127 15.47 8.19 -1.72
CA VAL A 127 14.57 7.31 -0.99
C VAL A 127 13.80 6.44 -1.98
N THR A 128 13.73 5.13 -1.73
CA THR A 128 12.92 4.22 -2.55
C THR A 128 12.28 3.14 -1.66
N GLY A 129 11.45 2.29 -2.25
CA GLY A 129 10.75 1.22 -1.53
C GLY A 129 9.86 0.41 -2.46
N TYR A 130 9.01 -0.42 -1.87
CA TYR A 130 8.03 -1.23 -2.58
C TYR A 130 6.63 -0.67 -2.45
N VAL A 131 5.89 -0.76 -3.56
CA VAL A 131 4.48 -0.39 -3.58
C VAL A 131 3.64 -1.61 -3.28
N GLY A 132 3.04 -1.64 -2.09
CA GLY A 132 2.16 -2.73 -1.68
C GLY A 132 2.91 -3.97 -1.16
N VAL A 133 2.27 -5.12 -1.31
CA VAL A 133 2.75 -6.41 -0.82
C VAL A 133 3.92 -6.91 -1.66
N VAL A 134 4.99 -7.40 -1.01
CA VAL A 134 6.16 -8.00 -1.67
C VAL A 134 6.17 -9.52 -1.52
N TYR A 135 5.62 -10.21 -2.52
CA TYR A 135 5.50 -11.68 -2.51
C TYR A 135 6.21 -12.39 -3.67
N GLU A 136 6.70 -11.64 -4.66
CA GLU A 136 7.46 -12.18 -5.80
C GLU A 136 8.73 -11.36 -6.04
N LYS A 137 9.73 -12.00 -6.68
CA LYS A 137 10.97 -11.36 -7.13
C LYS A 137 11.64 -10.47 -6.07
N LEU A 138 11.58 -10.90 -4.81
CA LEU A 138 12.09 -10.12 -3.67
C LEU A 138 13.57 -9.76 -3.88
N ALA A 139 14.42 -10.76 -4.14
CA ALA A 139 15.86 -10.56 -4.26
C ALA A 139 16.22 -9.63 -5.44
N ASP A 140 15.76 -9.94 -6.66
CA ASP A 140 16.02 -9.12 -7.84
C ASP A 140 15.51 -7.69 -7.65
N GLY A 141 14.28 -7.52 -7.16
CA GLY A 141 13.70 -6.21 -6.92
C GLY A 141 14.46 -5.37 -5.88
N LEU A 142 15.05 -6.00 -4.87
CA LEU A 142 15.79 -5.32 -3.80
C LEU A 142 17.17 -4.91 -4.27
N LEU A 143 17.88 -5.80 -4.95
CA LEU A 143 19.23 -5.52 -5.45
C LEU A 143 19.21 -4.38 -6.48
N LEU A 144 18.13 -4.25 -7.26
CA LEU A 144 17.91 -3.12 -8.16
C LEU A 144 17.58 -1.77 -7.46
N ARG A 145 17.38 -1.79 -6.14
CA ARG A 145 17.14 -0.61 -5.30
C ARG A 145 18.32 -0.30 -4.37
N HIS A 146 19.29 -1.20 -4.29
CA HIS A 146 20.49 -1.00 -3.49
C HIS A 146 21.30 0.18 -4.04
N GLY A 147 21.92 0.95 -3.15
CA GLY A 147 22.60 2.21 -3.46
C GLY A 147 21.76 3.47 -3.22
N ALA A 148 20.46 3.34 -2.96
CA ALA A 148 19.65 4.43 -2.39
C ALA A 148 20.04 4.66 -0.92
N ASP A 149 19.91 5.91 -0.44
CA ASP A 149 20.24 6.25 0.94
C ASP A 149 19.26 5.64 1.95
N LEU A 150 17.98 5.54 1.55
CA LEU A 150 16.94 4.85 2.30
C LEU A 150 16.14 3.91 1.39
N VAL A 151 16.00 2.65 1.81
CA VAL A 151 15.11 1.66 1.21
C VAL A 151 14.02 1.34 2.22
N LEU A 152 12.83 1.88 2.00
CA LEU A 152 11.70 1.78 2.91
C LEU A 152 11.06 0.37 2.81
N ALA A 153 11.04 -0.32 3.93
CA ALA A 153 10.30 -1.56 4.13
C ALA A 153 8.92 -1.23 4.71
N ASN A 154 7.87 -1.85 4.19
CA ASN A 154 6.49 -1.52 4.54
C ASN A 154 6.05 -2.09 5.90
N SER A 155 6.93 -2.84 6.57
CA SER A 155 6.68 -3.47 7.86
C SER A 155 8.00 -3.98 8.46
N ARG A 156 7.96 -4.41 9.74
CA ARG A 156 9.07 -5.12 10.39
C ARG A 156 9.42 -6.41 9.64
N HIS A 157 8.41 -7.18 9.26
CA HIS A 157 8.60 -8.41 8.50
C HIS A 157 9.33 -8.17 7.17
N ASP A 158 8.96 -7.12 6.44
CA ASP A 158 9.66 -6.74 5.23
C ASP A 158 11.08 -6.26 5.53
N ALA A 159 11.29 -5.47 6.58
CA ALA A 159 12.60 -4.96 6.95
C ALA A 159 13.57 -6.12 7.21
N ASP A 160 13.16 -7.12 7.97
CA ASP A 160 13.97 -8.30 8.27
C ASP A 160 14.30 -9.10 7.00
N ARG A 161 13.31 -9.31 6.13
CA ARG A 161 13.52 -9.98 4.83
C ARG A 161 14.44 -9.18 3.91
N PHE A 162 14.34 -7.86 3.92
CA PHE A 162 15.14 -6.99 3.05
C PHE A 162 16.60 -7.00 3.50
N ARG A 163 16.85 -6.91 4.82
CA ARG A 163 18.21 -7.03 5.38
C ARG A 163 18.82 -8.38 5.06
N ALA A 164 18.07 -9.47 5.24
CA ALA A 164 18.55 -10.83 4.94
C ALA A 164 18.95 -10.99 3.45
N VAL A 165 18.21 -10.38 2.51
CA VAL A 165 18.58 -10.38 1.09
C VAL A 165 19.87 -9.60 0.84
N TYR A 166 20.02 -8.40 1.41
CA TYR A 166 21.23 -7.60 1.22
C TYR A 166 22.46 -8.28 1.84
N GLU A 167 22.36 -8.73 3.08
CA GLU A 167 23.43 -9.46 3.76
C GLU A 167 23.81 -10.74 3.02
N GLY A 168 22.81 -11.52 2.59
CA GLY A 168 23.03 -12.74 1.80
C GLY A 168 23.68 -12.50 0.43
N ALA A 169 23.51 -11.29 -0.12
CA ALA A 169 24.18 -10.86 -1.35
C ALA A 169 25.55 -10.20 -1.09
N GLY A 170 26.01 -10.11 0.16
CA GLY A 170 27.24 -9.41 0.54
C GLY A 170 27.14 -7.88 0.44
N ALA A 171 25.93 -7.34 0.46
CA ALA A 171 25.65 -5.91 0.39
C ALA A 171 25.28 -5.35 1.78
N GLY A 172 25.64 -4.10 2.04
CA GLY A 172 25.30 -3.42 3.29
C GLY A 172 23.78 -3.26 3.46
N PRO A 173 23.18 -3.70 4.58
CA PRO A 173 21.74 -3.61 4.83
C PRO A 173 21.30 -2.24 5.37
N ASP A 174 22.25 -1.34 5.66
CA ASP A 174 22.01 -0.13 6.43
C ASP A 174 20.88 0.72 5.86
N ALA A 175 20.75 0.86 4.54
CA ALA A 175 19.69 1.67 3.94
C ALA A 175 18.27 1.17 4.28
N VAL A 176 18.09 -0.11 4.64
CA VAL A 176 16.77 -0.69 4.97
C VAL A 176 16.18 -0.02 6.19
N THR A 177 15.03 0.61 6.01
CA THR A 177 14.34 1.39 7.05
C THR A 177 12.92 0.90 7.18
N GLU A 178 12.56 0.41 8.37
CA GLU A 178 11.19 0.01 8.69
C GLU A 178 10.27 1.24 8.66
N THR A 179 9.14 1.08 7.97
CA THR A 179 8.03 2.02 7.88
C THR A 179 6.72 1.24 7.84
N ALA A 180 5.62 1.91 7.48
CA ALA A 180 4.35 1.28 7.13
C ALA A 180 4.00 1.59 5.66
N LEU A 181 2.95 0.95 5.12
CA LEU A 181 2.36 1.41 3.86
C LEU A 181 1.81 2.85 4.02
N PRO A 182 2.12 3.79 3.11
CA PRO A 182 1.85 5.22 3.32
C PRO A 182 0.37 5.61 3.24
N PHE A 183 -0.44 4.72 2.67
CA PHE A 183 -1.90 4.87 2.48
C PHE A 183 -2.73 4.09 3.51
N LEU A 184 -2.11 3.54 4.56
CA LEU A 184 -2.85 2.99 5.70
C LEU A 184 -3.44 4.15 6.48
N ASP A 185 -4.75 4.28 6.33
CA ASP A 185 -5.62 5.27 6.93
C ASP A 185 -7.05 4.73 6.89
N GLY A 186 -8.00 5.42 7.52
CA GLY A 186 -9.42 5.09 7.51
C GLY A 186 -10.00 4.88 8.91
N THR A 187 -11.32 4.81 8.97
CA THR A 187 -12.02 4.66 10.24
C THR A 187 -11.89 3.22 10.75
N PRO A 188 -11.54 2.99 12.03
CA PRO A 188 -11.60 1.66 12.64
C PRO A 188 -12.98 1.02 12.43
N TYR A 189 -12.97 -0.27 12.11
CA TYR A 189 -14.18 -1.05 11.86
C TYR A 189 -15.12 -1.07 13.06
N ALA A 190 -16.37 -0.69 12.81
CA ALA A 190 -17.49 -0.90 13.71
C ALA A 190 -18.40 -2.00 13.14
N PRO A 191 -18.68 -3.06 13.92
CA PRO A 191 -19.60 -4.12 13.51
C PRO A 191 -20.94 -3.59 13.00
N ALA A 192 -21.53 -4.30 12.05
CA ALA A 192 -22.80 -3.90 11.45
C ALA A 192 -23.91 -3.57 12.45
N GLY A 193 -24.00 -4.31 13.55
CA GLY A 193 -25.15 -4.21 14.43
C GLY A 193 -26.41 -4.54 13.66
N ASN A 194 -27.32 -3.57 13.51
CA ASN A 194 -28.58 -3.72 12.77
C ASN A 194 -28.50 -3.30 11.29
N ARG A 195 -27.37 -2.74 10.82
CA ARG A 195 -27.22 -2.37 9.40
C ARG A 195 -27.02 -3.61 8.55
N THR A 196 -27.42 -3.53 7.28
CA THR A 196 -27.19 -4.62 6.31
C THR A 196 -25.70 -4.97 6.27
N HIS A 197 -25.38 -6.24 6.48
CA HIS A 197 -24.02 -6.75 6.47
C HIS A 197 -23.48 -6.72 5.03
N ARG A 198 -22.34 -6.05 4.83
CA ARG A 198 -21.77 -5.81 3.50
C ARG A 198 -20.50 -6.63 3.29
N VAL A 199 -20.56 -7.58 2.35
CA VAL A 199 -19.43 -8.38 1.89
C VAL A 199 -18.83 -7.72 0.66
N VAL A 200 -17.53 -7.43 0.68
CA VAL A 200 -16.82 -6.83 -0.44
C VAL A 200 -15.88 -7.86 -1.05
N PHE A 201 -16.16 -8.33 -2.26
CA PHE A 201 -15.21 -9.11 -3.04
C PHE A 201 -14.33 -8.17 -3.89
N ALA A 202 -13.10 -7.93 -3.45
CA ALA A 202 -12.14 -7.10 -4.16
C ALA A 202 -11.34 -7.93 -5.18
N VAL A 203 -11.57 -7.67 -6.47
CA VAL A 203 -10.89 -8.37 -7.57
C VAL A 203 -9.59 -7.68 -7.98
N GLN A 204 -8.70 -8.40 -8.65
CA GLN A 204 -7.46 -7.87 -9.19
C GLN A 204 -7.41 -8.00 -10.73
N PRO A 205 -6.70 -7.09 -11.42
CA PRO A 205 -6.55 -7.16 -12.88
C PRO A 205 -5.78 -8.37 -13.38
N SER A 206 -4.81 -8.87 -12.61
CA SER A 206 -3.86 -9.91 -13.04
C SER A 206 -4.02 -11.25 -12.33
N VAL A 207 -4.79 -11.30 -11.24
CA VAL A 207 -4.94 -12.50 -10.40
C VAL A 207 -6.42 -12.72 -10.08
N PRO A 208 -6.95 -13.94 -10.32
CA PRO A 208 -6.34 -15.02 -11.10
C PRO A 208 -6.21 -14.63 -12.59
N GLU A 209 -5.29 -15.27 -13.31
CA GLU A 209 -5.04 -14.97 -14.72
C GLU A 209 -6.17 -15.54 -15.60
N GLY A 210 -6.55 -16.79 -15.36
CA GLY A 210 -7.47 -17.55 -16.21
C GLY A 210 -8.93 -17.11 -16.11
N ARG A 211 -9.63 -17.15 -17.26
CA ARG A 211 -11.08 -16.88 -17.34
C ARG A 211 -11.91 -17.81 -16.44
N ALA A 212 -11.56 -19.09 -16.39
CA ALA A 212 -12.31 -20.11 -15.64
C ALA A 212 -12.30 -19.80 -14.14
N ASP A 213 -11.12 -19.54 -13.58
CA ASP A 213 -10.93 -19.16 -12.18
C ASP A 213 -11.69 -17.88 -11.81
N ARG A 214 -11.62 -16.85 -12.65
CA ARG A 214 -12.38 -15.60 -12.44
C ARG A 214 -13.89 -15.84 -12.44
N ALA A 215 -14.38 -16.63 -13.41
CA ALA A 215 -15.78 -16.96 -13.52
C ALA A 215 -16.25 -17.80 -12.33
N TYR A 216 -15.43 -18.74 -11.86
CA TYR A 216 -15.66 -19.52 -10.66
C TYR A 216 -15.81 -18.61 -9.44
N LEU A 217 -14.85 -17.73 -9.17
CA LEU A 217 -14.89 -16.83 -8.02
C LEU A 217 -16.07 -15.84 -8.07
N LEU A 218 -16.40 -15.31 -9.26
CA LEU A 218 -17.60 -14.49 -9.44
C LEU A 218 -18.87 -15.31 -9.17
N GLY A 219 -18.92 -16.55 -9.64
CA GLY A 219 -20.00 -17.49 -9.37
C GLY A 219 -20.17 -17.78 -7.88
N ARG A 220 -19.07 -17.97 -7.15
CA ARG A 220 -19.07 -18.14 -5.68
C ARG A 220 -19.60 -16.90 -4.97
N ALA A 221 -19.16 -15.70 -5.34
CA ALA A 221 -19.67 -14.46 -4.76
C ALA A 221 -21.18 -14.27 -5.01
N ALA A 222 -21.66 -14.60 -6.20
CA ALA A 222 -23.10 -14.61 -6.50
C ALA A 222 -23.85 -15.72 -5.76
N GLY A 223 -23.23 -16.89 -5.55
CA GLY A 223 -23.74 -17.98 -4.72
C GLY A 223 -23.94 -17.55 -3.27
N HIS A 224 -22.92 -16.92 -2.67
CA HIS A 224 -22.98 -16.34 -1.33
C HIS A 224 -24.14 -15.37 -1.19
N ALA A 225 -24.31 -14.46 -2.15
CA ALA A 225 -25.40 -13.50 -2.16
C ALA A 225 -26.79 -14.18 -2.22
N ARG A 226 -26.94 -15.29 -2.95
CA ARG A 226 -28.20 -16.06 -2.98
C ARG A 226 -28.46 -16.80 -1.68
N LEU A 227 -27.42 -17.33 -1.05
CA LEU A 227 -27.51 -18.05 0.22
C LEU A 227 -27.86 -17.10 1.38
N HIS A 228 -27.37 -15.86 1.33
CA HIS A 228 -27.54 -14.83 2.36
C HIS A 228 -28.26 -13.59 1.80
N PRO A 229 -29.60 -13.66 1.57
CA PRO A 229 -30.37 -12.59 0.93
C PRO A 229 -30.47 -11.31 1.78
N ASP A 230 -30.18 -11.41 3.08
CA ASP A 230 -30.09 -10.30 4.05
C ASP A 230 -28.76 -9.54 4.00
N ARG A 231 -27.76 -10.06 3.27
CA ARG A 231 -26.46 -9.44 3.06
C ARG A 231 -26.39 -8.73 1.71
N GLU A 232 -25.48 -7.78 1.62
CA GLU A 232 -25.14 -7.10 0.37
C GLU A 232 -23.74 -7.50 -0.09
N VAL A 233 -23.61 -8.01 -1.32
CA VAL A 233 -22.34 -8.42 -1.91
C VAL A 233 -21.89 -7.41 -2.97
N LEU A 234 -20.74 -6.78 -2.74
CA LEU A 234 -20.14 -5.82 -3.65
C LEU A 234 -18.92 -6.44 -4.34
N VAL A 235 -18.96 -6.58 -5.66
CA VAL A 235 -17.77 -6.97 -6.44
C VAL A 235 -17.04 -5.70 -6.85
N LYS A 236 -15.96 -5.39 -6.14
CA LYS A 236 -15.20 -4.14 -6.31
C LYS A 236 -14.21 -4.27 -7.45
N LEU A 237 -14.49 -3.58 -8.54
CA LEU A 237 -13.67 -3.55 -9.75
C LEU A 237 -12.63 -2.43 -9.68
N ARG A 238 -11.46 -2.66 -10.30
CA ARG A 238 -10.38 -1.66 -10.31
C ARG A 238 -10.59 -0.55 -11.35
N SER A 239 -11.28 -0.85 -12.45
CA SER A 239 -11.37 0.08 -13.59
C SER A 239 -12.72 -0.03 -14.30
N ARG A 240 -13.28 1.12 -14.66
CA ARG A 240 -14.51 1.23 -15.46
C ARG A 240 -14.26 0.74 -16.90
N PRO A 241 -15.30 0.27 -17.60
CA PRO A 241 -15.18 -0.12 -19.01
C PRO A 241 -14.61 1.02 -19.85
N GLY A 242 -13.51 0.78 -20.56
CA GLY A 242 -12.80 1.79 -21.37
C GLY A 242 -11.65 2.52 -20.65
N GLU A 243 -11.41 2.23 -19.36
CA GLU A 243 -10.29 2.78 -18.61
C GLU A 243 -8.99 1.99 -18.84
N HIS A 244 -7.87 2.71 -18.90
CA HIS A 244 -6.57 2.17 -19.24
C HIS A 244 -5.77 1.83 -17.98
N THR A 245 -5.47 0.57 -17.75
CA THR A 245 -4.59 0.09 -16.66
C THR A 245 -3.25 -0.40 -17.19
N THR A 246 -2.23 -0.41 -16.32
CA THR A 246 -0.90 -0.99 -16.57
C THR A 246 -0.95 -2.47 -16.98
N HIS A 247 -1.98 -3.19 -16.56
CA HIS A 247 -2.29 -4.55 -16.98
C HIS A 247 -3.60 -4.53 -17.76
N LEU A 248 -3.59 -5.05 -18.99
CA LEU A 248 -4.81 -5.30 -19.75
C LEU A 248 -5.59 -6.39 -19.02
N GLU A 249 -6.80 -6.09 -18.58
CA GLU A 249 -7.68 -7.11 -18.02
C GLU A 249 -8.29 -7.91 -19.19
N GLU A 250 -7.68 -9.04 -19.54
CA GLU A 250 -8.12 -9.89 -20.65
C GLU A 250 -9.53 -10.47 -20.42
N HIS A 251 -9.90 -10.63 -19.15
CA HIS A 251 -11.14 -11.24 -18.70
C HIS A 251 -11.86 -10.33 -17.69
N PRO A 252 -12.45 -9.22 -18.17
CA PRO A 252 -13.10 -8.23 -17.30
C PRO A 252 -14.33 -8.85 -16.63
N TYR A 253 -14.44 -8.68 -15.31
CA TYR A 253 -15.55 -9.22 -14.51
C TYR A 253 -16.93 -8.75 -14.97
N GLN A 254 -17.04 -7.58 -15.61
CA GLN A 254 -18.29 -7.11 -16.22
C GLN A 254 -18.81 -8.10 -17.27
N ARG A 255 -17.94 -8.59 -18.14
CA ARG A 255 -18.29 -9.55 -19.20
C ARG A 255 -18.58 -10.94 -18.65
N LEU A 256 -17.95 -11.29 -17.53
CA LEU A 256 -18.22 -12.54 -16.83
C LEU A 256 -19.59 -12.48 -16.15
N ALA A 257 -19.95 -11.35 -15.54
CA ALA A 257 -21.25 -11.14 -14.92
C ALA A 257 -22.41 -11.23 -15.93
N GLU A 258 -22.26 -10.65 -17.13
CA GLU A 258 -23.23 -10.77 -18.24
C GLU A 258 -23.49 -12.22 -18.65
N ARG A 259 -22.52 -13.12 -18.47
CA ARG A 259 -22.57 -14.53 -18.88
C ARG A 259 -22.78 -15.49 -17.73
N LEU A 260 -22.98 -14.97 -16.51
CA LEU A 260 -23.16 -15.79 -15.33
C LEU A 260 -24.53 -16.49 -15.41
N PRO A 261 -24.60 -17.83 -15.28
CA PRO A 261 -25.88 -18.53 -15.22
C PRO A 261 -26.77 -17.99 -14.10
N GLY A 262 -28.01 -17.63 -14.44
CA GLY A 262 -28.96 -17.01 -13.51
C GLY A 262 -28.68 -15.54 -13.16
N GLY A 263 -27.67 -14.91 -13.78
CA GLY A 263 -27.31 -13.50 -13.55
C GLY A 263 -26.82 -13.20 -12.13
N LEU A 264 -26.46 -11.95 -11.88
CA LEU A 264 -26.20 -11.48 -10.51
C LEU A 264 -27.54 -11.33 -9.77
N PRO A 265 -27.68 -11.84 -8.53
CA PRO A 265 -28.88 -11.62 -7.73
C PRO A 265 -29.02 -10.14 -7.31
N PRO A 266 -30.23 -9.68 -6.90
CA PRO A 266 -30.50 -8.26 -6.61
C PRO A 266 -29.59 -7.65 -5.54
N ASN A 267 -29.11 -8.45 -4.60
CA ASN A 267 -28.20 -8.05 -3.52
C ASN A 267 -26.71 -8.21 -3.88
N CYS A 268 -26.37 -8.50 -5.14
CA CYS A 268 -24.99 -8.58 -5.64
C CYS A 268 -24.76 -7.62 -6.80
N ARG A 269 -23.78 -6.71 -6.69
CA ARG A 269 -23.51 -5.72 -7.74
C ARG A 269 -22.03 -5.41 -7.92
N LEU A 270 -21.70 -4.98 -9.14
CA LEU A 270 -20.37 -4.47 -9.48
C LEU A 270 -20.25 -3.01 -9.03
N VAL A 271 -19.15 -2.65 -8.36
CA VAL A 271 -18.91 -1.29 -7.87
C VAL A 271 -17.53 -0.77 -8.27
N TYR A 272 -17.42 0.56 -8.40
CA TYR A 272 -16.18 1.29 -8.72
C TYR A 272 -15.88 2.32 -7.62
N GLY A 273 -14.81 3.13 -7.76
CA GLY A 273 -14.44 4.19 -6.80
C GLY A 273 -13.22 3.84 -5.95
N HIS A 274 -12.93 4.60 -4.89
CA HIS A 274 -11.78 4.32 -4.02
C HIS A 274 -11.99 3.07 -3.16
N MET A 275 -10.90 2.36 -2.85
CA MET A 275 -10.97 1.16 -2.00
C MET A 275 -11.28 1.54 -0.55
N GLY A 276 -10.65 2.60 -0.03
CA GLY A 276 -10.88 3.08 1.35
C GLY A 276 -12.36 3.36 1.65
N GLU A 277 -13.06 4.10 0.79
CA GLU A 277 -14.49 4.40 0.93
C GLU A 277 -15.36 3.13 0.94
N VAL A 278 -14.98 2.11 0.16
CA VAL A 278 -15.70 0.83 0.16
C VAL A 278 -15.43 0.06 1.44
N LEU A 279 -14.18 0.04 1.91
CA LEU A 279 -13.78 -0.60 3.16
C LEU A 279 -14.40 0.07 4.39
N ASP A 280 -14.63 1.38 4.38
CA ASP A 280 -15.27 2.11 5.49
C ASP A 280 -16.73 1.66 5.74
N THR A 281 -17.33 0.95 4.79
CA THR A 281 -18.68 0.38 4.90
C THR A 281 -18.71 -1.14 4.90
N ALA A 282 -17.56 -1.79 4.79
CA ALA A 282 -17.46 -3.24 4.68
C ALA A 282 -17.56 -3.92 6.05
N ASP A 283 -18.18 -5.10 6.09
CA ASP A 283 -18.17 -6.01 7.24
C ASP A 283 -17.29 -7.23 7.04
N LEU A 284 -17.02 -7.54 5.77
CA LEU A 284 -16.14 -8.62 5.37
C LEU A 284 -15.48 -8.22 4.06
N LEU A 285 -14.15 -8.14 4.05
CA LEU A 285 -13.39 -8.11 2.81
C LEU A 285 -13.09 -9.55 2.38
N VAL A 286 -13.30 -9.85 1.11
CA VAL A 286 -12.91 -11.09 0.45
C VAL A 286 -12.01 -10.76 -0.74
N THR A 287 -10.88 -11.44 -0.89
CA THR A 287 -9.98 -11.24 -2.04
C THR A 287 -9.08 -12.47 -2.26
N VAL A 288 -8.45 -12.61 -3.43
CA VAL A 288 -7.46 -13.67 -3.67
C VAL A 288 -6.11 -13.26 -3.09
N SER A 289 -5.62 -12.08 -3.47
CA SER A 289 -4.51 -11.39 -2.82
C SER A 289 -4.74 -9.89 -3.00
N SER A 290 -4.43 -9.02 -2.06
CA SER A 290 -4.58 -7.58 -2.33
C SER A 290 -3.90 -6.75 -1.27
N THR A 291 -3.41 -5.56 -1.63
CA THR A 291 -3.12 -4.53 -0.62
C THR A 291 -4.39 -4.11 0.12
N ALA A 292 -5.57 -4.27 -0.50
CA ALA A 292 -6.85 -4.07 0.18
C ALA A 292 -7.00 -4.97 1.42
N ALA A 293 -6.41 -6.17 1.43
CA ALA A 293 -6.40 -7.02 2.61
C ALA A 293 -5.63 -6.38 3.76
N LEU A 294 -4.47 -5.78 3.48
CA LEU A 294 -3.71 -5.02 4.49
C LEU A 294 -4.47 -3.77 4.95
N GLU A 295 -5.12 -3.04 4.04
CA GLU A 295 -5.97 -1.89 4.38
C GLU A 295 -7.19 -2.26 5.25
N SER A 296 -7.77 -3.44 5.01
CA SER A 296 -8.90 -4.01 5.76
C SER A 296 -8.46 -4.47 7.15
N LEU A 297 -7.33 -5.17 7.24
CA LEU A 297 -6.72 -5.58 8.51
C LEU A 297 -6.33 -4.39 9.37
N HIS A 298 -5.77 -3.34 8.76
CA HIS A 298 -5.45 -2.08 9.46
C HIS A 298 -6.69 -1.42 10.09
N ARG A 299 -7.86 -1.52 9.44
CA ARG A 299 -9.14 -1.06 10.01
C ARG A 299 -9.72 -2.05 11.02
N GLY A 300 -9.26 -3.29 11.07
CA GLY A 300 -9.85 -4.36 11.88
C GLY A 300 -11.12 -4.95 11.26
N VAL A 301 -11.34 -4.79 9.95
CA VAL A 301 -12.44 -5.44 9.23
C VAL A 301 -12.11 -6.93 9.06
N PRO A 302 -13.05 -7.86 9.32
CA PRO A 302 -12.90 -9.27 8.98
C PRO A 302 -12.41 -9.46 7.54
N THR A 303 -11.35 -10.23 7.35
CA THR A 303 -10.62 -10.29 6.08
C THR A 303 -10.37 -11.72 5.65
N ALA A 304 -10.94 -12.09 4.51
CA ALA A 304 -10.81 -13.40 3.90
C ALA A 304 -9.88 -13.33 2.66
N VAL A 305 -8.85 -14.18 2.68
CA VAL A 305 -7.93 -14.42 1.58
C VAL A 305 -8.24 -15.81 1.02
N LEU A 306 -8.76 -15.86 -0.20
CA LEU A 306 -9.40 -17.05 -0.74
C LEU A 306 -8.41 -18.19 -1.02
N THR A 307 -8.79 -19.40 -0.59
CA THR A 307 -8.06 -20.66 -0.79
C THR A 307 -8.68 -21.55 -1.85
N ASP A 308 -9.83 -21.18 -2.43
CA ASP A 308 -10.58 -22.01 -3.39
C ASP A 308 -9.75 -22.43 -4.63
N LEU A 309 -8.75 -21.63 -5.01
CA LEU A 309 -7.83 -21.90 -6.13
C LEU A 309 -6.46 -22.42 -5.65
N GLY A 310 -6.38 -22.84 -4.40
CA GLY A 310 -5.17 -23.23 -3.69
C GLY A 310 -4.38 -22.05 -3.12
N ILE A 311 -3.40 -22.35 -2.27
CA ILE A 311 -2.39 -21.39 -1.81
C ILE A 311 -1.18 -21.54 -2.73
N ARG A 312 -0.92 -20.54 -3.57
CA ARG A 312 0.02 -20.66 -4.69
C ARG A 312 0.75 -19.36 -4.92
N GLU A 313 2.04 -19.46 -5.21
CA GLU A 313 2.88 -18.29 -5.47
C GLU A 313 2.36 -17.40 -6.59
N ALA A 314 1.82 -18.00 -7.65
CA ALA A 314 1.19 -17.32 -8.78
C ALA A 314 -0.05 -16.48 -8.40
N LEU A 315 -0.68 -16.77 -7.26
CA LEU A 315 -1.82 -16.00 -6.75
C LEU A 315 -1.40 -14.91 -5.76
N GLY A 316 -0.18 -14.96 -5.22
CA GLY A 316 0.29 -14.03 -4.19
C GLY A 316 -0.36 -14.23 -2.81
N ASN A 317 -1.28 -15.18 -2.65
CA ASN A 317 -1.99 -15.43 -1.41
C ASN A 317 -1.12 -16.11 -0.34
N GLN A 318 0.02 -16.70 -0.72
CA GLN A 318 1.04 -17.22 0.19
C GLN A 318 1.63 -16.14 1.11
N HIS A 319 1.56 -14.87 0.73
CA HIS A 319 1.97 -13.77 1.62
C HIS A 319 1.22 -13.79 2.95
N PHE A 320 -0.03 -14.27 2.95
CA PHE A 320 -0.91 -14.27 4.12
C PHE A 320 -0.83 -15.57 4.94
N LEU A 321 0.18 -16.42 4.70
CA LEU A 321 0.43 -17.58 5.55
C LEU A 321 0.67 -17.14 7.01
N GLY A 322 -0.01 -17.81 7.95
CA GLY A 322 0.03 -17.47 9.37
C GLY A 322 -0.83 -16.26 9.77
N SER A 323 -1.50 -15.60 8.83
CA SER A 323 -2.33 -14.41 9.14
C SER A 323 -3.67 -14.72 9.80
N GLY A 324 -4.13 -15.97 9.81
CA GLY A 324 -5.50 -16.33 10.19
C GLY A 324 -6.58 -15.94 9.17
N CYS A 325 -6.20 -15.33 8.03
CA CYS A 325 -7.15 -14.81 7.04
C CYS A 325 -7.44 -15.78 5.87
N LEU A 326 -6.67 -16.87 5.75
CA LEU A 326 -6.82 -17.83 4.65
C LEU A 326 -8.06 -18.70 4.87
N THR A 327 -9.03 -18.64 3.95
CA THR A 327 -10.31 -19.36 4.04
C THR A 327 -10.91 -19.59 2.66
N SER A 328 -11.83 -20.54 2.54
CA SER A 328 -12.62 -20.79 1.33
C SER A 328 -13.97 -20.06 1.34
N TRP A 329 -14.62 -19.94 0.18
CA TRP A 329 -16.02 -19.49 0.15
C TRP A 329 -16.96 -20.43 0.91
N ASP A 330 -16.71 -21.74 0.96
CA ASP A 330 -17.56 -22.69 1.69
C ASP A 330 -17.62 -22.36 3.19
N GLU A 331 -16.48 -21.99 3.78
CA GLU A 331 -16.39 -21.58 5.18
C GLU A 331 -17.05 -20.22 5.43
N LEU A 332 -16.91 -19.29 4.48
CA LEU A 332 -17.61 -17.99 4.53
C LEU A 332 -19.14 -18.16 4.41
N ASP A 333 -19.57 -19.08 3.55
CA ASP A 333 -20.97 -19.45 3.36
C ASP A 333 -21.54 -20.08 4.64
N ALA A 334 -20.73 -20.84 5.39
CA ALA A 334 -21.05 -21.38 6.71
C ALA A 334 -21.00 -20.34 7.86
N GLY A 335 -20.63 -19.10 7.56
CA GLY A 335 -20.67 -17.98 8.52
C GLY A 335 -19.34 -17.65 9.19
N LEU A 336 -18.21 -18.21 8.74
CA LEU A 336 -16.90 -17.82 9.24
C LEU A 336 -16.61 -16.35 8.95
N LEU A 337 -16.11 -15.63 9.95
CA LEU A 337 -15.59 -14.26 9.83
C LEU A 337 -14.12 -14.25 10.28
N PRO A 338 -13.16 -14.41 9.35
CA PRO A 338 -11.75 -14.51 9.71
C PRO A 338 -11.23 -13.20 10.31
N GLN A 339 -10.43 -13.33 11.37
CA GLN A 339 -9.74 -12.21 12.01
C GLN A 339 -8.23 -12.37 11.83
N GLY A 340 -7.56 -11.24 11.61
CA GLY A 340 -6.10 -11.23 11.50
C GLY A 340 -5.44 -11.63 12.82
N ASP A 341 -4.47 -12.53 12.74
CA ASP A 341 -3.62 -12.88 13.88
C ASP A 341 -2.90 -11.62 14.41
N PRO A 342 -3.00 -11.29 15.71
CA PRO A 342 -2.42 -10.06 16.26
C PRO A 342 -0.89 -9.98 16.12
N ALA A 343 -0.18 -11.10 16.23
CA ALA A 343 1.28 -11.12 16.08
C ALA A 343 1.67 -10.92 14.61
N TRP A 344 0.96 -11.57 13.70
CA TRP A 344 1.14 -11.43 12.26
C TRP A 344 0.87 -9.99 11.81
N THR A 345 -0.27 -9.42 12.20
CA THR A 345 -0.68 -8.05 11.83
C THR A 345 0.29 -6.99 12.36
N ALA A 346 0.76 -7.14 13.61
CA ALA A 346 1.79 -6.27 14.18
C ALA A 346 3.15 -6.42 13.47
N ALA A 347 3.52 -7.61 13.00
CA ALA A 347 4.73 -7.82 12.22
C ALA A 347 4.65 -7.25 10.80
N HIS A 348 3.45 -7.22 10.21
CA HIS A 348 3.18 -6.73 8.86
C HIS A 348 2.73 -5.26 8.82
N GLY A 349 2.92 -4.51 9.90
CA GLY A 349 2.67 -3.06 9.92
C GLY A 349 1.18 -2.67 9.87
N VAL A 350 0.27 -3.60 10.16
CA VAL A 350 -1.18 -3.39 10.16
C VAL A 350 -1.83 -3.83 11.48
N PRO A 351 -1.30 -3.44 12.65
CA PRO A 351 -1.85 -3.87 13.93
C PRO A 351 -3.33 -3.48 14.01
N ALA A 352 -4.16 -4.42 14.47
CA ALA A 352 -5.58 -4.16 14.64
C ALA A 352 -5.79 -2.94 15.54
N PRO A 353 -6.77 -2.06 15.24
CA PRO A 353 -7.06 -0.92 16.09
C PRO A 353 -7.46 -1.43 17.47
N ARG A 354 -6.92 -0.79 18.52
CA ARG A 354 -7.33 -1.09 19.90
C ARG A 354 -8.84 -0.85 20.01
N ARG A 355 -9.62 -1.91 20.22
CA ARG A 355 -10.99 -1.74 20.68
C ARG A 355 -10.94 -1.04 22.04
N PRO A 356 -11.78 -0.03 22.29
CA PRO A 356 -12.02 0.41 23.66
C PRO A 356 -12.39 -0.83 24.47
N ALA A 357 -11.86 -0.96 25.70
CA ALA A 357 -12.27 -2.02 26.59
C ALA A 357 -13.80 -2.03 26.64
N ALA A 358 -14.41 -3.22 26.50
CA ALA A 358 -15.83 -3.35 26.78
C ALA A 358 -16.07 -2.80 28.21
N PRO A 359 -17.12 -2.01 28.44
CA PRO A 359 -17.44 -1.59 29.79
C PRO A 359 -17.59 -2.86 30.65
N GLU A 360 -16.85 -2.92 31.75
CA GLU A 360 -16.95 -4.01 32.73
C GLU A 360 -18.43 -4.23 33.05
N PRO A 361 -18.95 -5.48 32.98
CA PRO A 361 -20.32 -5.75 33.35
C PRO A 361 -20.53 -5.39 34.82
N GLY A 362 -21.20 -4.26 35.06
CA GLY A 362 -21.51 -3.78 36.42
C GLY A 362 -21.04 -2.35 36.74
N VAL A 363 -20.33 -1.66 35.85
CA VAL A 363 -20.04 -0.23 36.05
C VAL A 363 -21.12 0.61 35.35
N PRO A 364 -22.00 1.31 36.09
CA PRO A 364 -22.97 2.20 35.46
C PRO A 364 -22.24 3.30 34.69
N ALA A 365 -22.70 3.57 33.47
CA ALA A 365 -22.17 4.65 32.65
C ALA A 365 -22.15 5.96 33.45
N PRO A 366 -21.11 6.81 33.34
CA PRO A 366 -21.14 8.13 33.95
C PRO A 366 -22.36 8.87 33.44
N ALA A 367 -23.19 9.37 34.36
CA ALA A 367 -24.39 10.11 34.05
C ALA A 367 -24.02 11.25 33.07
N GLY A 368 -24.68 11.27 31.92
CA GLY A 368 -24.56 12.38 30.97
C GLY A 368 -24.91 13.71 31.65
N PRO A 369 -24.43 14.84 31.12
CA PRO A 369 -24.72 16.15 31.69
C PRO A 369 -26.24 16.35 31.83
N ALA A 370 -26.67 16.79 33.02
CA ALA A 370 -28.07 16.98 33.36
C ALA A 370 -28.75 17.95 32.36
N PRO A 371 -30.01 17.70 31.99
CA PRO A 371 -30.73 18.59 31.09
C PRO A 371 -31.02 19.94 31.76
N ASP A 372 -30.81 20.99 30.98
CA ASP A 372 -31.07 22.40 31.29
C ASP A 372 -32.55 22.63 31.68
N PRO A 373 -32.87 23.26 32.82
CA PRO A 373 -34.24 23.41 33.28
C PRO A 373 -34.90 24.63 32.63
N ALA A 374 -35.31 24.51 31.36
CA ALA A 374 -36.24 25.46 30.77
C ALA A 374 -36.99 24.86 29.57
N GLY A 375 -38.32 24.72 29.69
CA GLY A 375 -39.21 24.85 28.53
C GLY A 375 -40.20 23.72 28.24
N ARG A 376 -41.31 23.74 29.00
CA ARG A 376 -42.70 23.43 28.59
C ARG A 376 -43.07 22.04 28.06
N ALA A 377 -43.90 21.43 28.90
CA ALA A 377 -44.77 20.27 28.68
C ALA A 377 -45.66 20.32 27.42
N ALA A 378 -45.80 19.16 26.79
CA ALA A 378 -47.04 18.73 26.15
C ALA A 378 -47.45 17.37 26.76
N ARG A 379 -48.59 17.36 27.45
CA ARG A 379 -49.30 16.16 27.94
C ARG A 379 -49.93 15.39 26.77
N VAL A 380 -50.22 14.11 27.00
CA VAL A 380 -51.44 13.30 26.65
C VAL A 380 -51.03 11.79 26.58
N PRO A 381 -51.88 10.80 26.94
CA PRO A 381 -51.95 10.24 28.30
C PRO A 381 -51.65 8.71 28.34
N ASP A 382 -51.63 8.17 29.55
CA ASP A 382 -51.51 6.74 29.89
C ASP A 382 -52.80 5.95 29.54
N PRO A 383 -52.71 4.63 29.34
CA PRO A 383 -53.42 3.78 30.29
C PRO A 383 -52.66 2.51 30.75
N ALA A 384 -52.61 2.36 32.08
CA ALA A 384 -53.01 1.19 32.89
C ALA A 384 -52.43 -0.19 32.50
N ALA A 385 -51.51 -0.75 33.28
CA ALA A 385 -51.70 -1.51 34.55
C ALA A 385 -51.99 -3.00 34.36
N ALA A 386 -51.10 -3.86 34.88
CA ALA A 386 -51.36 -5.00 35.79
C ALA A 386 -50.19 -6.01 35.74
N GLY A 387 -49.55 -6.27 36.90
CA GLY A 387 -48.84 -7.53 37.16
C GLY A 387 -49.79 -8.55 37.81
N PRO A 388 -49.31 -9.51 38.63
CA PRO A 388 -48.04 -10.27 38.62
C PRO A 388 -48.34 -11.80 38.71
N VAL A 389 -47.46 -12.60 39.34
CA VAL A 389 -47.54 -14.05 39.75
C VAL A 389 -46.66 -14.96 38.86
N GLY A 390 -45.81 -15.89 39.33
CA GLY A 390 -45.40 -16.35 40.66
C GLY A 390 -44.68 -17.73 40.55
N ARG A 391 -43.73 -17.99 41.49
CA ARG A 391 -43.25 -19.28 42.07
C ARG A 391 -42.70 -20.42 41.15
N ALA A 392 -41.45 -20.87 41.40
CA ALA A 392 -41.03 -22.09 42.16
C ALA A 392 -40.51 -23.16 41.15
N ASP A 393 -39.60 -24.11 41.37
CA ASP A 393 -39.03 -24.78 42.55
C ASP A 393 -37.76 -25.60 42.14
N THR A 394 -36.83 -25.75 43.08
CA THR A 394 -35.99 -26.94 43.46
C THR A 394 -35.12 -27.81 42.52
N ALA A 395 -33.89 -28.06 43.04
CA ALA A 395 -33.09 -29.32 43.10
C ALA A 395 -32.39 -29.82 41.79
N MET A 396 -31.25 -30.52 41.75
CA MET A 396 -30.45 -31.29 42.73
C MET A 396 -29.07 -31.61 42.11
N GLU A 397 -28.00 -31.57 42.90
CA GLU A 397 -26.72 -32.28 42.66
C GLU A 397 -26.80 -33.69 43.29
N PRO A 398 -26.02 -34.74 42.88
CA PRO A 398 -24.64 -34.86 43.39
C PRO A 398 -23.58 -35.68 42.57
N ALA A 399 -22.31 -35.32 42.83
CA ALA A 399 -21.15 -36.15 43.20
C ALA A 399 -20.54 -37.29 42.33
N ALA A 400 -19.22 -37.09 42.10
CA ALA A 400 -18.06 -37.97 42.38
C ALA A 400 -17.58 -39.04 41.38
N GLY A 401 -16.25 -39.02 41.13
CA GLY A 401 -15.47 -40.15 40.62
C GLY A 401 -14.13 -39.78 39.93
N ALA A 402 -13.06 -39.56 40.71
CA ALA A 402 -11.66 -39.65 40.26
C ALA A 402 -11.10 -41.06 40.56
N PRO A 403 -9.97 -41.54 39.99
CA PRO A 403 -8.61 -41.11 40.40
C PRO A 403 -7.57 -41.04 39.24
N ALA A 404 -6.61 -40.10 39.26
CA ALA A 404 -5.22 -40.14 39.78
C ALA A 404 -4.12 -40.58 38.78
N GLY A 405 -3.08 -39.75 38.68
CA GLY A 405 -1.80 -40.01 38.03
C GLY A 405 -0.80 -38.87 38.29
N GLN A 406 0.11 -39.07 39.24
CA GLN A 406 1.13 -38.15 39.77
C GLN A 406 2.39 -38.03 38.90
N ALA A 407 3.11 -36.91 39.09
CA ALA A 407 4.56 -36.69 39.17
C ALA A 407 4.92 -35.35 38.47
N ASP A 408 5.78 -34.45 38.93
CA ASP A 408 6.57 -34.29 40.15
C ASP A 408 7.09 -32.82 40.19
N THR A 409 7.42 -32.36 41.39
CA THR A 409 7.79 -30.99 41.84
C THR A 409 9.21 -30.51 41.45
N ALA A 410 9.39 -29.24 40.99
CA ALA A 410 9.98 -28.05 41.68
C ALA A 410 11.54 -27.97 41.76
N PRO A 411 12.23 -26.82 42.04
CA PRO A 411 11.75 -25.51 42.55
C PRO A 411 12.33 -24.23 41.89
N GLY A 412 11.75 -23.08 42.25
CA GLY A 412 12.28 -21.73 41.97
C GLY A 412 13.17 -21.16 43.10
N PRO A 413 13.44 -19.84 43.08
CA PRO A 413 13.43 -19.08 44.32
C PRO A 413 12.65 -17.76 44.24
N SER A 414 12.13 -17.36 45.39
CA SER A 414 11.32 -16.17 45.67
C SER A 414 12.12 -15.09 46.41
N ALA A 415 11.86 -13.81 46.10
CA ALA A 415 11.82 -12.63 46.99
C ALA A 415 11.45 -11.44 46.08
N GLY A 416 10.54 -10.50 46.34
CA GLY A 416 9.90 -10.00 47.55
C GLY A 416 9.90 -8.45 47.51
N THR A 417 8.80 -7.81 47.96
CA THR A 417 8.59 -6.35 48.26
C THR A 417 8.01 -5.42 47.15
N PRO A 418 7.30 -4.32 47.49
CA PRO A 418 5.84 -4.24 47.42
C PRO A 418 5.31 -3.13 46.48
N ALA A 419 4.00 -3.14 46.26
CA ALA A 419 3.25 -2.24 45.41
C ALA A 419 3.44 -0.75 45.72
N GLY A 420 3.88 0.00 44.71
CA GLY A 420 3.61 1.44 44.57
C GLY A 420 2.51 1.63 43.54
N ARG A 421 1.41 2.29 43.93
CA ARG A 421 0.40 2.82 43.00
C ARG A 421 1.09 3.80 42.05
N ALA A 422 1.36 3.37 40.83
CA ALA A 422 1.68 4.26 39.73
C ALA A 422 0.36 4.61 39.04
N ASP A 423 -0.01 5.88 39.08
CA ASP A 423 -1.02 6.45 38.20
C ASP A 423 -0.69 6.02 36.77
N THR A 424 -1.56 5.20 36.18
CA THR A 424 -1.45 4.79 34.79
C THR A 424 -1.72 6.00 33.93
N ALA A 425 -0.65 6.72 33.58
CA ALA A 425 -0.64 7.60 32.43
C ALA A 425 -1.20 6.82 31.23
N PRO A 426 -2.04 7.44 30.38
CA PRO A 426 -2.54 6.77 29.19
C PRO A 426 -1.34 6.26 28.40
N GLY A 427 -1.28 4.95 28.19
CA GLY A 427 -0.18 4.29 27.49
C GLY A 427 0.09 4.96 26.13
N PRO A 428 1.32 4.89 25.61
CA PRO A 428 1.69 5.56 24.38
C PRO A 428 0.67 5.20 23.29
N GLY A 429 0.15 6.24 22.63
CA GLY A 429 -0.62 6.07 21.40
C GLY A 429 0.13 5.19 20.40
N PRO A 430 -0.54 4.67 19.36
CA PRO A 430 0.12 3.83 18.37
C PRO A 430 1.41 4.52 17.89
N ALA A 431 2.54 3.83 18.05
CA ALA A 431 3.84 4.37 17.70
C ALA A 431 3.83 4.81 16.23
N ASP A 432 4.26 6.05 15.96
CA ASP A 432 4.29 6.59 14.61
C ASP A 432 5.24 5.74 13.75
N PRO A 433 4.72 5.02 12.73
CA PRO A 433 5.51 4.07 11.95
C PRO A 433 6.59 4.73 11.09
N TYR A 434 6.58 6.06 10.95
CA TYR A 434 7.60 6.81 10.18
C TYR A 434 8.64 7.51 11.06
N ALA A 435 8.54 7.43 12.40
CA ALA A 435 9.45 8.14 13.30
C ALA A 435 10.94 7.83 13.02
N THR A 436 11.29 6.55 12.91
CA THR A 436 12.66 6.10 12.59
C THR A 436 13.11 6.62 11.23
N ALA A 437 12.26 6.52 10.19
CA ALA A 437 12.60 7.01 8.86
C ALA A 437 12.87 8.51 8.84
N ARG A 438 12.09 9.31 9.58
CA ARG A 438 12.31 10.75 9.72
C ARG A 438 13.57 11.08 10.49
N GLN A 439 13.88 10.35 11.55
CA GLN A 439 15.13 10.51 12.29
C GLN A 439 16.35 10.27 11.38
N ARG A 440 16.34 9.16 10.62
CA ARG A 440 17.42 8.83 9.69
C ARG A 440 17.54 9.85 8.57
N LEU A 441 16.42 10.27 7.99
CA LEU A 441 16.38 11.32 6.98
C LEU A 441 16.95 12.64 7.53
N GLY A 442 16.58 13.03 8.75
CA GLY A 442 17.11 14.21 9.42
C GLY A 442 18.63 14.17 9.59
N GLY A 443 19.18 13.01 9.95
CA GLY A 443 20.63 12.79 10.01
C GLY A 443 21.33 12.95 8.66
N LEU A 444 20.73 12.40 7.58
CA LEU A 444 21.25 12.56 6.22
C LEU A 444 21.18 14.01 5.72
N LEU A 445 20.08 14.70 6.01
CA LEU A 445 19.88 16.10 5.62
C LEU A 445 20.75 17.08 6.42
N ALA A 446 21.21 16.71 7.61
CA ALA A 446 22.14 17.49 8.42
C ALA A 446 23.60 17.35 7.98
N ALA A 447 23.93 16.39 7.11
CA ALA A 447 25.28 16.18 6.62
C ALA A 447 25.65 17.21 5.54
N ASP A 448 26.83 17.83 5.66
CA ASP A 448 27.33 18.79 4.66
C ASP A 448 27.58 18.15 3.29
N ARG A 449 28.03 16.89 3.29
CA ARG A 449 28.31 16.09 2.10
C ARG A 449 27.87 14.66 2.35
N LEU A 450 27.10 14.11 1.41
CA LEU A 450 26.75 12.69 1.38
C LEU A 450 27.79 11.91 0.56
N PRO A 451 28.07 10.64 0.89
CA PRO A 451 28.89 9.80 0.04
C PRO A 451 28.23 9.62 -1.33
N PRO A 452 28.99 9.26 -2.38
CA PRO A 452 28.37 8.85 -3.63
C PRO A 452 27.39 7.71 -3.43
N VAL A 453 26.32 7.68 -4.22
CA VAL A 453 25.44 6.50 -4.27
C VAL A 453 26.24 5.31 -4.82
N ASP A 454 26.04 4.12 -4.25
CA ASP A 454 26.82 2.92 -4.61
C ASP A 454 25.89 1.76 -5.01
N PRO A 455 25.40 1.72 -6.27
CA PRO A 455 24.49 0.68 -6.72
C PRO A 455 25.15 -0.69 -6.75
N TYR A 456 24.43 -1.72 -6.30
CA TYR A 456 24.94 -3.11 -6.21
C TYR A 456 25.44 -3.69 -7.54
N TYR A 457 24.64 -3.55 -8.61
CA TYR A 457 25.05 -3.98 -9.94
C TYR A 457 25.96 -2.95 -10.59
N THR A 458 27.15 -3.37 -10.97
CA THR A 458 28.16 -2.57 -11.66
C THR A 458 28.59 -3.28 -12.94
N LEU A 459 29.37 -2.63 -13.80
CA LEU A 459 29.97 -3.31 -14.95
C LEU A 459 30.91 -4.45 -14.55
N ARG A 460 31.43 -4.44 -13.31
CA ARG A 460 32.23 -5.53 -12.75
C ARG A 460 31.37 -6.70 -12.29
N THR A 461 30.28 -6.42 -11.57
CA THR A 461 29.43 -7.48 -10.95
C THR A 461 28.35 -8.00 -11.89
N ALA A 462 27.95 -7.24 -12.91
CA ALA A 462 26.85 -7.57 -13.80
C ALA A 462 27.03 -7.04 -15.25
N PRO A 463 28.16 -7.34 -15.94
CA PRO A 463 28.48 -6.79 -17.27
C PRO A 463 27.45 -7.14 -18.36
N GLY A 464 26.79 -8.31 -18.27
CA GLY A 464 25.76 -8.72 -19.23
C GLY A 464 24.35 -8.20 -18.93
N TYR A 465 24.09 -7.76 -17.69
CA TYR A 465 22.76 -7.38 -17.23
C TYR A 465 22.58 -5.87 -17.15
N LEU A 466 23.55 -5.16 -16.57
CA LEU A 466 23.47 -3.72 -16.31
C LEU A 466 23.31 -2.87 -17.58
N PRO A 467 24.08 -3.08 -18.67
CA PRO A 467 23.96 -2.24 -19.86
C PRO A 467 22.55 -2.25 -20.46
N GLY A 468 21.86 -3.39 -20.44
CA GLY A 468 20.48 -3.51 -20.92
C GLY A 468 19.48 -2.72 -20.06
N ILE A 469 19.72 -2.61 -18.75
CA ILE A 469 18.92 -1.77 -17.85
C ILE A 469 19.12 -0.29 -18.18
N LEU A 470 20.37 0.16 -18.28
CA LEU A 470 20.73 1.55 -18.53
C LEU A 470 20.29 2.03 -19.92
N ALA A 471 20.45 1.19 -20.94
CA ALA A 471 20.06 1.49 -22.32
C ALA A 471 18.54 1.74 -22.46
N ARG A 472 17.69 1.04 -21.69
CA ARG A 472 16.23 1.28 -21.67
C ARG A 472 15.87 2.69 -21.18
N GLN A 473 16.78 3.36 -20.48
CA GLN A 473 16.64 4.73 -19.99
C GLN A 473 17.52 5.73 -20.74
N HIS A 474 18.10 5.31 -21.88
CA HIS A 474 19.02 6.11 -22.70
C HIS A 474 20.27 6.61 -21.94
N LEU A 475 20.78 5.77 -21.03
CA LEU A 475 22.04 5.99 -20.34
C LEU A 475 23.14 5.07 -20.91
N ALA A 476 24.36 5.57 -20.94
CA ALA A 476 25.57 4.80 -21.24
C ALA A 476 25.89 3.83 -20.08
N PRO A 477 26.77 2.83 -20.30
CA PRO A 477 27.17 1.86 -19.27
C PRO A 477 27.76 2.48 -17.99
N ASP A 478 28.31 3.69 -18.07
CA ASP A 478 28.84 4.46 -16.93
C ASP A 478 27.78 5.29 -16.20
N GLY A 479 26.52 5.23 -16.64
CA GLY A 479 25.39 5.98 -16.08
C GLY A 479 25.18 7.36 -16.70
N THR A 480 26.08 7.83 -17.57
CA THR A 480 25.93 9.16 -18.20
C THR A 480 24.80 9.17 -19.24
N PRO A 481 24.03 10.27 -19.37
CA PRO A 481 23.05 10.39 -20.45
C PRO A 481 23.70 10.31 -21.84
N LEU A 482 23.12 9.52 -22.74
CA LEU A 482 23.59 9.44 -24.13
C LEU A 482 23.41 10.80 -24.86
N PRO A 483 24.23 11.11 -25.87
CA PRO A 483 24.09 12.34 -26.66
C PRO A 483 22.66 12.54 -27.18
N GLY A 484 22.10 13.73 -26.96
CA GLY A 484 20.72 14.07 -27.36
C GLY A 484 19.61 13.55 -26.42
N ALA A 485 19.95 12.83 -25.35
CA ALA A 485 18.96 12.35 -24.37
C ALA A 485 18.36 13.49 -23.53
N VAL A 486 19.14 14.54 -23.26
CA VAL A 486 18.65 15.81 -22.69
C VAL A 486 18.37 16.76 -23.83
N ARG A 487 17.10 17.20 -23.94
CA ARG A 487 16.69 18.13 -25.00
C ARG A 487 16.91 19.58 -24.56
N GLN A 488 17.57 20.40 -25.39
CA GLN A 488 17.61 21.84 -25.15
C GLN A 488 16.22 22.47 -25.32
N ASP A 489 15.88 23.39 -24.42
CA ASP A 489 14.55 23.97 -24.23
C ASP A 489 13.95 24.55 -25.53
N GLY A 490 12.84 23.96 -25.98
CA GLY A 490 11.94 24.58 -26.95
C GLY A 490 10.79 25.30 -26.22
N SER A 491 10.25 26.36 -26.82
CA SER A 491 9.18 27.19 -26.24
C SER A 491 8.02 26.39 -25.63
N ALA A 492 7.38 26.94 -24.58
CA ALA A 492 6.27 26.31 -23.85
C ALA A 492 5.12 25.88 -24.80
N ALA A 493 4.82 26.67 -25.82
CA ALA A 493 3.84 26.36 -26.86
C ALA A 493 4.18 25.08 -27.65
N ARG A 494 5.45 24.86 -27.99
CA ARG A 494 5.90 23.62 -28.66
C ARG A 494 5.87 22.42 -27.71
N ARG A 495 6.04 22.61 -26.39
CA ARG A 495 5.87 21.53 -25.41
C ARG A 495 4.40 21.12 -25.30
N TRP A 496 3.50 22.10 -25.21
CA TRP A 496 2.05 21.89 -25.15
C TRP A 496 1.48 21.21 -26.39
N LEU A 497 1.83 21.70 -27.59
CA LEU A 497 1.37 21.13 -28.87
C LEU A 497 1.85 19.68 -29.06
N ARG A 498 3.08 19.38 -28.62
CA ARG A 498 3.63 18.02 -28.67
C ARG A 498 3.01 17.10 -27.62
N GLY A 499 2.62 17.63 -26.45
CA GLY A 499 1.82 16.89 -25.47
C GLY A 499 0.55 16.35 -26.10
N HIS A 500 -0.22 17.22 -26.78
CA HIS A 500 -1.47 16.87 -27.45
C HIS A 500 -1.26 15.89 -28.62
N LEU A 501 -0.29 16.16 -29.50
CA LEU A 501 0.03 15.25 -30.61
C LEU A 501 0.48 13.87 -30.12
N ARG A 502 1.17 13.79 -28.97
CA ARG A 502 1.60 12.53 -28.38
C ARG A 502 0.50 11.82 -27.63
N GLU A 503 -0.42 12.52 -26.97
CA GLU A 503 -1.62 11.89 -26.43
C GLU A 503 -2.44 11.25 -27.54
N ALA A 504 -2.60 11.95 -28.67
CA ALA A 504 -3.24 11.40 -29.86
C ALA A 504 -2.49 10.19 -30.43
N ALA A 505 -1.16 10.27 -30.58
CA ALA A 505 -0.34 9.16 -31.07
C ALA A 505 -0.30 7.96 -30.10
N ARG A 506 -0.25 8.20 -28.78
CA ARG A 506 -0.37 7.16 -27.75
C ARG A 506 -1.76 6.54 -27.75
N GLY A 507 -2.81 7.32 -28.02
CA GLY A 507 -4.18 6.82 -28.21
C GLY A 507 -4.24 5.86 -29.39
N ALA A 508 -3.69 6.26 -30.54
CA ALA A 508 -3.64 5.44 -31.75
C ALA A 508 -2.78 4.17 -31.58
N TYR A 509 -1.58 4.28 -30.98
CA TYR A 509 -0.70 3.14 -30.75
C TYR A 509 -1.27 2.15 -29.74
N ARG A 510 -1.88 2.63 -28.64
CA ARG A 510 -2.57 1.78 -27.66
C ARG A 510 -3.77 1.08 -28.28
N HIS A 511 -4.53 1.76 -29.11
CA HIS A 511 -5.65 1.17 -29.84
C HIS A 511 -5.19 0.08 -30.83
N GLY A 512 -4.03 0.27 -31.47
CA GLY A 512 -3.38 -0.74 -32.32
C GLY A 512 -2.95 -1.98 -31.53
N VAL A 513 -2.23 -1.80 -30.43
CA VAL A 513 -1.76 -2.92 -29.59
C VAL A 513 -2.94 -3.67 -28.92
N GLN A 514 -4.02 -2.98 -28.57
CA GLN A 514 -5.18 -3.60 -27.89
C GLN A 514 -6.14 -4.35 -28.82
N ARG A 515 -6.29 -3.92 -30.09
CA ARG A 515 -7.20 -4.60 -31.04
C ARG A 515 -6.49 -5.51 -32.03
N VAL A 516 -5.29 -5.14 -32.46
CA VAL A 516 -4.61 -5.84 -33.56
C VAL A 516 -3.71 -6.96 -33.02
N ALA A 517 -2.96 -6.74 -31.93
CA ALA A 517 -2.05 -7.76 -31.40
C ALA A 517 -2.75 -9.05 -30.89
N PRO A 518 -3.92 -9.00 -30.22
CA PRO A 518 -4.65 -10.21 -29.82
C PRO A 518 -5.33 -10.94 -30.98
N VAL A 519 -5.57 -10.25 -32.11
CA VAL A 519 -6.11 -10.84 -33.34
C VAL A 519 -4.99 -11.53 -34.12
N ILE A 520 -3.81 -10.92 -34.19
CA ILE A 520 -2.61 -11.53 -34.78
C ILE A 520 -2.17 -12.76 -33.99
N ARG A 521 -2.22 -12.75 -32.65
CA ARG A 521 -1.94 -13.95 -31.84
C ARG A 521 -2.95 -15.08 -32.09
N ARG A 522 -4.25 -14.76 -32.20
CA ARG A 522 -5.29 -15.75 -32.53
C ARG A 522 -5.17 -16.33 -33.94
N LEU A 523 -4.60 -15.58 -34.89
CA LEU A 523 -4.33 -16.05 -36.24
C LEU A 523 -3.03 -16.87 -36.35
N GLY A 524 -2.14 -16.81 -35.35
CA GLY A 524 -0.91 -17.61 -35.28
C GLY A 524 -1.04 -18.91 -34.47
N GLU A 525 -2.20 -19.14 -33.85
CA GLU A 525 -2.53 -20.37 -33.09
C GLU A 525 -3.56 -21.25 -33.84
N LEU A 526 -3.91 -20.88 -35.09
CA LEU A 526 -4.60 -21.70 -36.09
C LEU A 526 -3.58 -22.22 -37.09
#